data_AF-A0A1D2SVL6-F1
#
_entry.id   AF-A0A1D2SVL6-F1
#
_cell.length_a   1.000
_cell.length_b   1.000
_cell.length_c   1.000
_cell.angle_alpha   90.00
_cell.angle_beta   90.00
_cell.angle_gamma   90.00
#
_symmetry.space_group_name_H-M   'P 1'
#
loop_
_entity.id
_entity.type
_entity.pdbx_description
1 polymer ?
#
loop_
_entity_poly.entity_id
_entity_poly.type
_entity_poly.pdbx_seq_one_letter_code
_entity_poly.pdbx_strand_id
1 'polypeptide(L)'
;KSLTYRINKNRKAYYTLMDITAPSAAVKEVERQQGLSEDILRFMTVKVEAHEEGVSAMMQKREERSERGDRGFGDRPQRSFGDRGDRGPRSFGDRDGGGDRGPRRPREGVEGGAE
;
A
#
# COMPACT_ATOMS: atom_id res chain seq x y z
N LYS A 1 -5.49 1.46 4.76
CA LYS A 1 -5.14 0.76 3.49
C LYS A 1 -4.55 1.77 2.49
N SER A 2 -3.63 1.35 1.62
CA SER A 2 -3.07 2.24 0.58
C SER A 2 -4.09 2.46 -0.53
N LEU A 3 -4.22 3.70 -0.99
CA LEU A 3 -5.08 4.06 -2.13
C LEU A 3 -4.36 3.74 -3.45
N THR A 4 -5.10 3.32 -4.48
CA THR A 4 -4.56 3.09 -5.83
C THR A 4 -4.01 4.38 -6.45
N TYR A 5 -4.67 5.51 -6.18
CA TYR A 5 -4.24 6.85 -6.62
C TYR A 5 -4.35 7.86 -5.46
N ARG A 6 -3.73 9.03 -5.61
CA ARG A 6 -3.78 10.07 -4.58
C ARG A 6 -5.14 10.76 -4.60
N ILE A 7 -5.78 10.90 -3.45
CA ILE A 7 -7.00 11.71 -3.27
C ILE A 7 -6.64 12.82 -2.29
N ASN A 8 -6.85 14.08 -2.67
CA ASN A 8 -6.49 15.26 -1.85
C ASN A 8 -5.06 15.20 -1.28
N LYS A 9 -4.11 14.70 -2.09
CA LYS A 9 -2.68 14.45 -1.73
C LYS A 9 -2.44 13.27 -0.77
N ASN A 10 -3.48 12.63 -0.25
CA ASN A 10 -3.37 11.47 0.63
C ASN A 10 -3.10 10.18 -0.16
N ARG A 11 -2.20 9.33 0.35
CA ARG A 11 -1.86 8.00 -0.19
C ARG A 11 -2.40 6.83 0.66
N LYS A 12 -2.87 7.14 1.87
CA LYS A 12 -3.40 6.18 2.85
C LYS A 12 -4.75 6.68 3.33
N ALA A 13 -5.69 5.76 3.47
CA ALA A 13 -7.01 6.03 4.03
C ALA A 13 -7.51 4.84 4.84
N TYR A 14 -8.48 5.07 5.70
CA TYR A 14 -9.28 4.02 6.32
C TYR A 14 -10.54 3.82 5.49
N TYR A 15 -10.97 2.57 5.35
CA TYR A 15 -12.21 2.21 4.68
C TYR A 15 -13.16 1.69 5.73
N THR A 16 -14.36 2.25 5.79
CA THR A 16 -15.42 1.81 6.69
C THR A 16 -16.66 1.54 5.84
N LEU A 17 -17.28 0.39 6.07
CA LEU A 17 -18.61 0.08 5.55
C LEU A 17 -19.58 0.24 6.73
N MET A 18 -20.73 0.87 6.49
CA MET A 18 -21.79 1.03 7.48
C MET A 18 -23.12 0.72 6.81
N ASP A 19 -23.89 -0.19 7.41
CA ASP A 19 -25.25 -0.49 7.03
C ASP A 19 -26.20 0.33 7.92
N ILE A 20 -27.01 1.17 7.28
CA ILE A 20 -27.94 2.04 7.99
C ILE A 20 -29.35 1.87 7.42
N THR A 21 -30.29 1.55 8.30
CA THR A 21 -31.72 1.60 8.00
C THR A 21 -32.26 2.93 8.53
N ALA A 22 -32.42 3.91 7.63
CA ALA A 22 -32.83 5.25 8.00
C ALA A 22 -33.77 5.87 6.96
N PRO A 23 -34.65 6.82 7.36
CA PRO A 23 -35.46 7.58 6.42
C PRO A 23 -34.60 8.52 5.58
N SER A 24 -35.08 8.89 4.39
CA SER A 24 -34.35 9.71 3.42
C SER A 24 -33.85 11.05 3.98
N ALA A 25 -34.61 11.68 4.88
CA ALA A 25 -34.22 12.92 5.53
C ALA A 25 -32.96 12.76 6.39
N ALA A 26 -32.83 11.64 7.11
CA ALA A 26 -31.67 11.38 7.96
C ALA A 26 -30.40 11.10 7.13
N VAL A 27 -30.53 10.35 6.02
CA VAL A 27 -29.40 10.07 5.12
C VAL A 27 -28.81 11.36 4.56
N LYS A 28 -29.66 12.30 4.13
CA LYS A 28 -29.21 13.60 3.60
C LYS A 28 -28.42 14.42 4.62
N GLU A 29 -28.85 14.41 5.88
CA GLU A 29 -28.13 15.14 6.93
C GLU A 29 -26.76 14.49 7.20
N VAL A 30 -26.68 13.16 7.20
CA VAL A 30 -25.40 12.45 7.31
C VAL A 30 -24.47 12.79 6.15
N GLU A 31 -24.95 12.79 4.91
CA GLU A 31 -24.15 13.16 3.73
C GLU A 31 -23.65 14.61 3.82
N ARG A 32 -24.48 15.54 4.31
CA ARG A 32 -24.08 16.92 4.54
C ARG A 32 -22.94 17.02 5.55
N GLN A 33 -23.06 16.32 6.68
CA GLN A 33 -22.02 16.29 7.72
C GLN A 33 -20.73 15.66 7.20
N GLN A 34 -20.82 14.57 6.43
CA GLN A 34 -19.66 13.91 5.85
C GLN A 34 -18.93 14.76 4.81
N GLY A 35 -19.67 15.57 4.03
CA GLY A 35 -19.07 16.50 3.07
C GLY A 35 -18.41 17.73 3.72
N LEU A 36 -18.84 18.11 4.92
CA LEU A 36 -18.25 19.23 5.67
C LEU A 36 -17.04 18.80 6.52
N SER A 37 -16.91 17.51 6.83
CA SER A 37 -15.81 16.99 7.62
C SER A 37 -14.52 16.91 6.80
N GLU A 38 -13.46 17.55 7.27
CA GLU A 38 -12.13 17.49 6.65
C GLU A 38 -11.48 16.10 6.77
N ASP A 39 -11.93 15.29 7.72
CA ASP A 39 -11.39 13.94 7.98
C ASP A 39 -11.87 12.92 6.94
N ILE A 40 -12.96 13.21 6.24
CA ILE A 40 -13.57 12.30 5.27
C ILE A 40 -13.15 12.68 3.86
N LEU A 41 -12.28 11.86 3.27
CA LEU A 41 -11.79 12.11 1.91
C LEU A 41 -12.86 11.86 0.82
N ARG A 42 -13.70 10.85 1.03
CA ARG A 42 -14.76 10.45 0.09
C ARG A 42 -15.76 9.55 0.80
N PHE A 43 -17.05 9.75 0.49
CA PHE A 43 -18.14 8.88 0.86
C PHE A 43 -18.91 8.43 -0.39
N MET A 44 -19.65 7.34 -0.27
CA MET A 44 -20.55 6.84 -1.31
C MET A 44 -21.70 6.13 -0.62
N THR A 45 -22.92 6.58 -0.89
CA THR A 45 -24.15 5.97 -0.37
C THR A 45 -24.80 5.15 -1.49
N VAL A 46 -25.15 3.90 -1.20
CA VAL A 46 -25.83 3.01 -2.16
C VAL A 46 -27.15 2.58 -1.57
N LYS A 47 -28.24 2.72 -2.35
CA LYS A 47 -29.55 2.20 -1.99
C LYS A 47 -29.57 0.70 -2.27
N VAL A 48 -29.84 -0.09 -1.23
CA VAL A 48 -30.02 -1.54 -1.30
C VAL A 48 -31.43 -1.91 -0.86
N GLU A 49 -31.93 -3.07 -1.29
CA GLU A 49 -33.26 -3.56 -0.89
C GLU A 49 -33.21 -4.22 0.50
N ALA A 50 -32.15 -4.97 0.79
CA ALA A 50 -31.87 -5.58 2.08
C ALA A 50 -30.37 -5.51 2.39
N HIS A 51 -30.02 -5.42 3.68
CA HIS A 51 -28.62 -5.44 4.12
C HIS A 51 -28.12 -6.89 4.22
N GLU A 52 -26.86 -7.10 3.87
CA GLU A 52 -26.20 -8.39 4.09
C GLU A 52 -25.73 -8.47 5.55
N GLU A 53 -26.17 -9.47 6.31
CA GLU A 53 -25.80 -9.64 7.73
C GLU A 53 -24.37 -10.21 7.92
N GLY A 54 -23.61 -10.33 6.83
CA GLY A 54 -22.28 -10.92 6.82
C GLY A 54 -21.15 -9.90 6.97
N VAL A 55 -19.99 -10.38 7.44
CA VAL A 55 -18.73 -9.63 7.37
C VAL A 55 -18.46 -9.25 5.92
N SER A 56 -18.17 -7.98 5.63
CA SER A 56 -17.91 -7.55 4.25
C SER A 56 -16.84 -8.42 3.56
N ALA A 57 -16.96 -8.63 2.25
CA ALA A 57 -15.99 -9.41 1.47
C ALA A 57 -14.52 -8.92 1.61
N MET A 58 -14.32 -7.65 1.94
CA MET A 58 -12.99 -7.09 2.22
C MET A 58 -12.44 -7.45 3.60
N MET A 59 -13.30 -7.74 4.58
CA MET A 59 -12.91 -8.22 5.91
C MET A 59 -12.77 -9.75 5.94
N GLN A 60 -13.55 -10.50 5.15
CA GLN A 60 -13.46 -11.97 5.06
C GLN A 60 -12.11 -12.47 4.50
N LYS A 61 -11.50 -11.75 3.56
CA LYS A 61 -10.41 -12.26 2.70
C LYS A 61 -9.05 -12.49 3.39
N ARG A 62 -8.91 -12.25 4.70
CA ARG A 62 -7.60 -12.41 5.38
C ARG A 62 -7.50 -13.68 6.22
N GLU A 63 -8.58 -14.11 6.87
CA GLU A 63 -8.51 -15.23 7.83
C GLU A 63 -8.60 -16.59 7.14
N GLU A 64 -9.46 -16.75 6.13
CA GLU A 64 -9.60 -18.02 5.39
C GLU A 64 -8.33 -18.47 4.63
N ARG A 65 -7.38 -17.56 4.36
CA ARG A 65 -6.15 -17.92 3.63
C ARG A 65 -5.06 -18.51 4.54
N SER A 66 -5.23 -18.47 5.86
CA SER A 66 -4.20 -18.87 6.82
C SER A 66 -4.07 -20.39 7.01
N GLU A 67 -5.08 -21.18 6.65
CA GLU A 67 -5.07 -22.64 6.94
C GLU A 67 -4.27 -23.46 5.91
N ARG A 68 -3.80 -22.85 4.82
CA ARG A 68 -3.10 -23.55 3.74
C ARG A 68 -1.65 -23.06 3.59
N GLY A 69 -0.87 -23.15 4.66
CA GLY A 69 0.52 -22.66 4.65
C GLY A 69 1.53 -23.25 5.62
N ASP A 70 1.15 -24.12 6.56
CA ASP A 70 2.12 -24.73 7.51
C ASP A 70 2.51 -26.17 7.13
N ARG A 71 2.92 -26.38 5.86
CA ARG A 71 3.50 -27.66 5.44
C ARG A 71 4.66 -27.42 4.47
N GLY A 72 5.89 -27.59 4.97
CA GLY A 72 7.02 -27.93 4.10
C GLY A 72 8.32 -27.12 4.27
N PHE A 73 8.73 -26.71 5.48
CA PHE A 73 10.15 -26.40 5.74
C PHE A 73 10.96 -27.70 6.01
N GLY A 74 10.83 -28.68 5.12
CA GLY A 74 11.31 -30.05 5.34
C GLY A 74 12.28 -30.64 4.31
N ASP A 75 12.56 -29.99 3.17
CA ASP A 75 13.34 -30.64 2.09
C ASP A 75 14.23 -29.68 1.29
N ARG A 76 15.12 -28.95 1.98
CA ARG A 76 16.35 -28.49 1.32
C ARG A 76 17.55 -28.93 2.16
N PRO A 77 18.44 -29.80 1.63
CA PRO A 77 19.69 -30.09 2.31
C PRO A 77 20.46 -28.78 2.46
N GLN A 78 20.71 -28.39 3.71
CA GLN A 78 21.65 -27.34 4.07
C GLN A 78 22.95 -27.62 3.34
N ARG A 79 23.30 -26.78 2.35
CA ARG A 79 24.65 -26.80 1.80
C ARG A 79 25.57 -26.39 2.94
N SER A 80 26.21 -27.40 3.52
CA SER A 80 27.27 -27.28 4.51
C SER A 80 28.25 -26.19 4.06
N PHE A 81 28.22 -25.05 4.76
CA PHE A 81 29.26 -24.02 4.67
C PHE A 81 30.50 -24.51 5.43
N GLY A 82 31.03 -25.64 5.00
CA GLY A 82 32.22 -26.26 5.55
C GLY A 82 32.87 -27.07 4.44
N ASP A 83 34.16 -26.79 4.22
CA ASP A 83 35.08 -27.53 3.36
C ASP A 83 35.19 -27.06 1.89
N ARG A 84 36.03 -26.05 1.66
CA ARG A 84 37.16 -26.13 0.72
C ARG A 84 38.06 -24.89 0.85
N GLY A 85 39.26 -25.13 1.34
CA GLY A 85 40.37 -24.18 1.30
C GLY A 85 40.84 -23.83 -0.11
N ASP A 86 41.84 -22.96 -0.15
CA ASP A 86 42.71 -22.64 -1.29
C ASP A 86 42.22 -21.65 -2.35
N ARG A 87 41.96 -20.38 -1.95
CA ARG A 87 42.35 -19.22 -2.78
C ARG A 87 42.91 -18.10 -1.92
N GLY A 88 44.24 -17.96 -1.95
CA GLY A 88 45.04 -17.01 -1.16
C GLY A 88 44.70 -15.52 -1.36
N PRO A 89 45.29 -14.65 -0.52
CA PRO A 89 44.86 -13.26 -0.36
C PRO A 89 45.29 -12.43 -1.57
N ARG A 90 44.34 -11.77 -2.24
CA ARG A 90 44.68 -10.80 -3.28
C ARG A 90 44.27 -9.40 -2.82
N SER A 91 45.27 -8.77 -2.20
CA SER A 91 45.63 -7.35 -2.18
C SER A 91 44.54 -6.33 -2.45
N PHE A 92 44.34 -5.47 -1.46
CA PHE A 92 44.01 -4.07 -1.67
C PHE A 92 45.04 -3.48 -2.66
N GLY A 93 44.57 -2.87 -3.76
CA GLY A 93 45.43 -2.20 -4.75
C GLY A 93 44.95 -2.36 -6.19
N ASP A 94 44.59 -1.22 -6.79
CA ASP A 94 44.76 -0.91 -8.22
C ASP A 94 43.82 -1.59 -9.24
N ARG A 95 42.66 -0.96 -9.47
CA ARG A 95 42.14 -0.85 -10.84
C ARG A 95 41.26 0.38 -11.03
N ASP A 96 41.89 1.45 -11.51
CA ASP A 96 41.28 2.44 -12.38
C ASP A 96 40.37 1.75 -13.41
N GLY A 97 39.08 2.03 -13.31
CA GLY A 97 38.03 1.56 -14.21
C GLY A 97 37.02 2.68 -14.40
N GLY A 98 37.42 3.67 -15.19
CA GLY A 98 36.59 4.80 -15.57
C GLY A 98 35.27 4.37 -16.23
N GLY A 99 34.26 5.22 -16.07
CA GLY A 99 32.95 5.03 -16.69
C GLY A 99 31.92 6.03 -16.16
N ASP A 100 32.07 7.28 -16.58
CA ASP A 100 30.99 8.23 -16.90
C ASP A 100 29.72 8.20 -16.04
N ARG A 101 29.72 8.91 -14.91
CA ARG A 101 28.50 9.56 -14.40
C ARG A 101 28.56 11.04 -14.74
N GLY A 102 28.12 11.39 -15.95
CA GLY A 102 27.94 12.77 -16.37
C GLY A 102 27.09 13.59 -15.37
N PRO A 103 27.26 14.93 -15.34
CA PRO A 103 26.64 15.77 -14.32
C PRO A 103 25.12 15.71 -14.42
N ARG A 104 24.45 15.40 -13.31
CA ARG A 104 22.99 15.48 -13.20
C ARG A 104 22.57 16.92 -13.47
N ARG A 105 21.75 17.12 -14.51
CA ARG A 105 21.18 18.42 -14.87
C ARG A 105 20.41 19.00 -13.67
N PRO A 106 20.63 20.26 -13.28
CA PRO A 106 19.86 20.88 -12.20
C PRO A 106 18.40 21.03 -12.65
N ARG A 107 17.48 20.68 -11.75
CA ARG A 107 16.03 20.84 -11.96
C ARG A 107 15.73 22.34 -11.88
N GLU A 108 15.56 23.00 -13.02
CA GLU A 108 15.09 24.39 -13.09
C GLU A 108 13.77 24.53 -12.33
N GLY A 109 13.74 25.56 -11.48
CA GLY A 109 12.59 25.92 -10.67
C GLY A 109 11.42 26.36 -11.55
N VAL A 110 10.23 25.88 -11.21
CA VAL A 110 8.99 26.51 -11.66
C VAL A 110 8.79 27.75 -10.79
N GLU A 111 9.40 28.86 -11.22
CA GLU A 111 8.89 30.20 -10.92
C GLU A 111 7.95 30.61 -12.04
N GLY A 112 6.69 30.77 -11.69
CA GLY A 112 5.61 31.22 -12.57
C GLY A 112 4.46 31.65 -11.68
N GLY A 113 4.64 32.77 -10.98
CA GLY A 113 3.57 33.56 -10.39
C GLY A 113 3.11 34.64 -11.38
N ALA A 114 1.87 35.10 -11.19
CA ALA A 114 1.05 36.00 -12.04
C ALA A 114 0.57 35.29 -13.34
N GLU A 115 -0.72 35.09 -13.55
CA GLU A 115 -1.86 36.02 -13.44
C GLU A 115 -3.14 35.33 -12.92
#